data_AF-A0A7V2XUX5-F1
#
_entry.id   AF-A0A7V2XUX5-F1
#
_cell.length_a   1.000
_cell.length_b   1.000
_cell.length_c   1.000
_cell.angle_alpha   90.00
_cell.angle_beta   90.00
_cell.angle_gamma   90.00
#
_symmetry.space_group_name_H-M   'P 1'
#
loop_
_entity.id
_entity.type
_entity.pdbx_description
1 polymer ?
#
loop_
_entity_poly.entity_id
_entity_poly.type
_entity_poly.pdbx_seq_one_letter_code
_entity_poly.pdbx_strand_id
1 'polypeptide(L)'
;MRSHCACCGWPCPVASCACPGAGSCRRPALSPIRGDPLCRRRAYLPLRERPIPPLIMMRPRRVVAFPGPGSKGKGMRSVLPASGSATVLTVLLGTGCVAPPSPLRPPDLPVCRCRRVTRDLVLSGRADDPLWRQAEPVALGSPIDGKPGRYRTTARLLYGGRHLYIAFDCEDDYIWGALDRRDAPIWEEECVEAFLCPSGAVRQYYEINVSPRNTVFDAAILNARSAADGSGAFQGLWGYTCEGLMTEVHVRGLLGEKGARGWSAEMAIPFASIPGADGLAPKAGDLWRINLYRIDRPSPAAPEFYAWSPTGANDYHRPWRFGWLRFE
;
A
#
# COMPACT_ATOMS: atom_id res chain seq x y z
N MET A 1 -29.06 -11.90 -2.29
CA MET A 1 -28.11 -10.78 -2.49
C MET A 1 -27.13 -10.79 -1.32
N ARG A 2 -25.86 -11.16 -1.55
CA ARG A 2 -24.82 -11.18 -0.51
C ARG A 2 -23.84 -10.04 -0.78
N SER A 3 -23.82 -9.07 0.13
CA SER A 3 -22.84 -7.99 0.20
C SER A 3 -21.46 -8.57 0.52
N HIS A 4 -20.53 -8.46 -0.43
CA HIS A 4 -19.12 -8.78 -0.22
C HIS A 4 -18.41 -7.55 0.37
N CYS A 5 -17.69 -7.71 1.47
CA CYS A 5 -16.76 -6.70 1.96
C CYS A 5 -15.45 -6.87 1.17
N ALA A 6 -15.20 -5.96 0.22
CA ALA A 6 -14.13 -6.07 -0.78
C ALA A 6 -12.75 -5.59 -0.29
N CYS A 7 -12.49 -5.54 1.02
CA CYS A 7 -11.23 -4.98 1.54
C CYS A 7 -10.15 -6.00 1.90
N CYS A 8 -10.47 -7.22 2.37
CA CYS A 8 -9.47 -7.96 3.16
C CYS A 8 -9.11 -9.38 2.73
N GLY A 9 -9.66 -9.93 1.64
CA GLY A 9 -9.25 -11.26 1.14
C GLY A 9 -9.40 -12.44 2.14
N TRP A 10 -10.23 -12.31 3.19
CA TRP A 10 -10.48 -13.39 4.16
C TRP A 10 -11.54 -14.39 3.66
N PRO A 11 -11.34 -15.71 3.86
CA PRO A 11 -12.44 -16.67 3.91
C PRO A 11 -13.22 -16.53 5.23
N CYS A 12 -14.54 -16.41 5.13
CA CYS A 12 -15.47 -16.35 6.27
C CYS A 12 -15.59 -17.74 6.94
N PRO A 13 -15.35 -17.89 8.26
CA PRO A 13 -15.44 -19.19 8.91
C PRO A 13 -16.85 -19.39 9.50
N VAL A 14 -17.89 -19.47 8.67
CA VAL A 14 -19.14 -20.13 9.09
C VAL A 14 -19.85 -20.75 7.89
N ALA A 15 -19.51 -22.00 7.60
CA ALA A 15 -20.43 -22.92 6.96
C ALA A 15 -21.07 -23.76 8.07
N SER A 16 -22.39 -23.67 8.17
CA SER A 16 -23.33 -24.48 8.98
C SER A 16 -24.05 -23.71 10.09
N CYS A 17 -25.28 -23.30 9.77
CA CYS A 17 -26.48 -23.47 10.59
C CYS A 17 -27.66 -22.98 9.73
N ALA A 18 -28.24 -23.91 8.99
CA ALA A 18 -29.57 -23.72 8.45
C ALA A 18 -30.58 -23.94 9.59
N CYS A 19 -31.51 -23.02 9.80
CA CYS A 19 -32.86 -23.37 10.23
C CYS A 19 -33.87 -22.30 9.74
N PRO A 20 -35.12 -22.71 9.45
CA PRO A 20 -36.02 -22.00 8.54
C PRO A 20 -37.09 -21.15 9.26
N GLY A 21 -37.74 -20.27 8.51
CA GLY A 21 -39.11 -19.83 8.80
C GLY A 21 -39.28 -18.38 9.26
N ALA A 22 -40.09 -17.64 8.51
CA ALA A 22 -40.55 -16.29 8.80
C ALA A 22 -41.65 -16.28 9.90
N GLY A 23 -41.71 -15.21 10.69
CA GLY A 23 -42.83 -14.93 11.60
C GLY A 23 -42.52 -13.83 12.60
N SER A 24 -43.36 -12.79 12.61
CA SER A 24 -43.29 -11.61 13.48
C SER A 24 -43.54 -11.92 14.97
N CYS A 25 -42.84 -11.23 15.88
CA CYS A 25 -43.46 -10.57 17.04
C CYS A 25 -42.49 -9.77 17.94
N ARG A 26 -43.09 -8.70 18.48
CA ARG A 26 -42.73 -7.65 19.45
C ARG A 26 -41.67 -7.96 20.55
N ARG A 27 -40.97 -6.88 20.94
CA ARG A 27 -40.12 -6.75 22.16
C ARG A 27 -40.90 -7.08 23.45
N PRO A 28 -40.17 -7.55 24.48
CA PRO A 28 -40.28 -6.89 25.79
C PRO A 28 -38.92 -6.58 26.45
N ALA A 29 -39.00 -5.80 27.52
CA ALA A 29 -37.95 -5.04 28.19
C ALA A 29 -37.03 -5.86 29.14
N LEU A 30 -35.97 -5.17 29.56
CA LEU A 30 -34.86 -5.57 30.42
C LEU A 30 -35.24 -6.06 31.84
N SER A 31 -34.56 -7.10 32.33
CA SER A 31 -34.01 -7.17 33.69
C SER A 31 -32.96 -8.31 33.83
N PRO A 32 -32.04 -8.23 34.81
CA PRO A 32 -30.71 -8.83 34.73
C PRO A 32 -30.66 -10.21 35.38
N ILE A 33 -29.97 -11.16 34.75
CA ILE A 33 -29.67 -12.47 35.35
C ILE A 33 -28.15 -12.62 35.51
N ARG A 34 -27.82 -13.03 36.74
CA ARG A 34 -26.51 -13.32 37.31
C ARG A 34 -25.75 -14.38 36.51
N GLY A 35 -24.42 -14.30 36.59
CA GLY A 35 -23.48 -15.07 35.79
C GLY A 35 -23.51 -16.58 36.02
N ASP A 36 -23.17 -17.28 34.94
CA ASP A 36 -22.82 -18.69 34.90
C ASP A 36 -21.31 -18.83 34.57
N PRO A 37 -20.49 -19.40 35.47
CA PRO A 37 -19.04 -19.45 35.34
C PRO A 37 -18.57 -20.73 34.61
N LEU A 38 -18.79 -20.85 33.30
CA LEU A 38 -18.22 -21.95 32.50
C LEU A 38 -17.61 -21.54 31.14
N CYS A 39 -17.47 -20.24 30.85
CA CYS A 39 -16.78 -19.77 29.64
C CYS A 39 -15.40 -19.15 29.96
N ARG A 40 -14.58 -19.89 30.73
CA ARG A 40 -13.13 -19.62 30.87
C ARG A 40 -12.38 -20.94 30.68
N ARG A 41 -11.77 -21.12 29.50
CA ARG A 41 -10.53 -21.87 29.21
C ARG A 41 -10.44 -22.15 27.71
N ARG A 42 -9.75 -21.29 26.98
CA ARG A 42 -8.85 -21.74 25.90
C ARG A 42 -7.53 -21.03 26.10
N ALA A 43 -6.65 -21.73 26.81
CA ALA A 43 -5.26 -21.36 26.92
C ALA A 43 -4.63 -21.35 25.52
N TYR A 44 -3.96 -20.25 25.20
CA TYR A 44 -2.97 -20.23 24.13
C TYR A 44 -1.84 -21.20 24.52
N LEU A 45 -1.72 -22.30 23.79
CA LEU A 45 -0.54 -23.16 23.85
C LEU A 45 0.59 -22.48 23.05
N PRO A 46 1.80 -22.34 23.61
CA PRO A 46 2.94 -21.86 22.85
C PRO A 46 3.35 -22.92 21.82
N LEU A 47 3.52 -22.49 20.57
CA LEU A 47 4.12 -23.31 19.52
C LEU A 47 5.57 -23.63 19.91
N ARG A 48 5.84 -24.91 20.16
CA ARG A 48 7.20 -25.42 20.36
C ARG A 48 8.05 -25.15 19.11
N GLU A 49 9.22 -24.59 19.36
CA GLU A 49 10.33 -24.45 18.42
C GLU A 49 10.58 -25.76 17.66
N ARG A 50 10.59 -25.69 16.33
CA ARG A 50 11.14 -26.74 15.47
C ARG A 50 12.41 -26.19 14.83
N PRO A 51 13.54 -26.92 14.85
CA PRO A 51 14.77 -26.46 14.21
C PRO A 51 14.60 -26.40 12.69
N ILE A 52 15.01 -25.28 12.11
CA ILE A 52 15.05 -25.03 10.66
C ILE A 52 16.25 -25.80 10.08
N PRO A 53 16.09 -26.61 9.01
CA PRO A 53 17.23 -27.25 8.35
C PRO A 53 18.06 -26.21 7.57
N PRO A 54 19.39 -26.36 7.47
CA PRO A 54 20.25 -25.37 6.81
C PRO A 54 19.95 -25.28 5.32
N LEU A 55 19.93 -24.03 4.82
CA LEU A 55 19.73 -23.67 3.43
C LEU A 55 20.90 -24.23 2.58
N ILE A 56 20.62 -25.24 1.73
CA ILE A 56 21.59 -25.73 0.75
C ILE A 56 21.75 -24.66 -0.33
N MET A 57 22.90 -23.99 -0.34
CA MET A 57 23.35 -23.13 -1.43
C MET A 57 23.46 -23.95 -2.72
N MET A 58 22.51 -23.78 -3.64
CA MET A 58 22.71 -24.21 -5.03
C MET A 58 23.69 -23.27 -5.72
N ARG A 59 24.90 -23.76 -5.99
CA ARG A 59 25.88 -23.06 -6.84
C ARG A 59 25.34 -22.94 -8.28
N PRO A 60 25.51 -21.80 -8.96
CA PRO A 60 25.11 -21.66 -10.36
C PRO A 60 25.95 -22.57 -11.25
N ARG A 61 25.29 -23.39 -12.07
CA ARG A 61 25.92 -24.20 -13.13
C ARG A 61 26.43 -23.27 -14.23
N ARG A 62 27.70 -23.44 -14.61
CA ARG A 62 28.33 -22.79 -15.77
C ARG A 62 27.55 -23.13 -17.05
N VAL A 63 27.13 -22.09 -17.77
CA VAL A 63 26.64 -22.20 -19.15
C VAL A 63 27.86 -22.43 -20.05
N VAL A 64 27.93 -23.59 -20.70
CA VAL A 64 28.90 -23.89 -21.76
C VAL A 64 28.28 -23.46 -23.08
N ALA A 65 28.94 -22.54 -23.79
CA ALA A 65 28.53 -22.09 -25.11
C ALA A 65 28.84 -23.16 -26.17
N PHE A 66 27.86 -23.48 -27.01
CA PHE A 66 28.04 -24.30 -28.21
C PHE A 66 28.34 -23.38 -29.42
N PRO A 67 29.37 -23.65 -30.23
CA PRO A 67 29.61 -22.93 -31.47
C PRO A 67 28.73 -23.46 -32.61
N GLY A 68 28.17 -22.53 -33.40
CA GLY A 68 27.32 -22.82 -34.56
C GLY A 68 28.09 -23.35 -35.78
N PRO A 69 27.41 -23.99 -36.75
CA PRO A 69 28.08 -24.52 -37.94
C PRO A 69 28.27 -23.45 -39.02
N GLY A 70 29.50 -23.39 -39.53
CA GLY A 70 29.94 -22.49 -40.58
C GLY A 70 29.40 -22.80 -41.99
N SER A 71 29.27 -21.73 -42.75
CA SER A 71 28.94 -21.68 -44.18
C SER A 71 30.08 -22.24 -45.05
N LYS A 72 29.78 -23.18 -45.94
CA LYS A 72 30.63 -23.54 -47.08
C LYS A 72 30.11 -22.87 -48.34
N GLY A 73 30.96 -22.07 -48.98
CA GLY A 73 30.73 -21.55 -50.32
C GLY A 73 30.89 -22.62 -51.40
N LYS A 74 30.14 -22.46 -52.49
CA LYS A 74 30.47 -22.97 -53.82
C LYS A 74 30.03 -21.91 -54.83
N GLY A 75 30.98 -21.41 -55.62
CA GLY A 75 30.69 -20.54 -56.75
C GLY A 75 30.14 -21.33 -57.93
N MET A 76 29.40 -20.66 -58.81
CA MET A 76 29.47 -20.94 -60.24
C MET A 76 28.89 -19.78 -61.08
N ARG A 77 29.78 -19.23 -61.90
CA ARG A 77 29.62 -18.82 -63.31
C ARG A 77 28.44 -17.92 -63.72
N SER A 78 28.83 -16.71 -64.13
CA SER A 78 28.10 -15.80 -64.99
C SER A 78 27.84 -16.41 -66.38
N VAL A 79 26.57 -16.40 -66.80
CA VAL A 79 26.17 -16.47 -68.22
C VAL A 79 25.01 -15.50 -68.40
N LEU A 80 25.23 -14.44 -69.17
CA LEU A 80 24.17 -13.55 -69.67
C LEU A 80 23.47 -14.24 -70.85
N PRO A 81 22.16 -14.03 -71.01
CA PRO A 81 21.70 -13.51 -72.29
C PRO A 81 20.63 -12.41 -72.18
N ALA A 82 20.84 -11.41 -73.04
CA ALA A 82 19.90 -10.67 -73.89
C ALA A 82 18.41 -10.53 -73.49
N SER A 83 18.07 -9.29 -73.16
CA SER A 83 16.93 -8.50 -73.68
C SER A 83 15.57 -9.19 -73.90
N GLY A 84 14.66 -8.98 -72.94
CA GLY A 84 13.22 -9.02 -73.12
C GLY A 84 12.60 -7.88 -72.30
N SER A 85 11.93 -6.95 -72.97
CA SER A 85 11.25 -5.82 -72.34
C SER A 85 10.03 -6.33 -71.57
N ALA A 86 10.07 -6.26 -70.24
CA ALA A 86 8.93 -6.58 -69.38
C ALA A 86 8.52 -5.32 -68.62
N THR A 87 7.41 -4.72 -69.02
CA THR A 87 6.77 -3.61 -68.32
C THR A 87 6.26 -4.11 -66.97
N VAL A 88 7.02 -3.89 -65.89
CA VAL A 88 6.58 -4.17 -64.52
C VAL A 88 5.65 -3.04 -64.08
N LEU A 89 4.35 -3.31 -64.09
CA LEU A 89 3.34 -2.45 -63.48
C LEU A 89 3.57 -2.46 -61.96
N THR A 90 4.21 -1.40 -61.44
CA THR A 90 4.40 -1.23 -60.00
C THR A 90 3.07 -0.81 -59.38
N VAL A 91 2.31 -1.78 -58.87
CA VAL A 91 1.18 -1.50 -58.00
C VAL A 91 1.76 -1.02 -56.66
N LEU A 92 1.78 0.29 -56.45
CA LEU A 92 2.04 0.90 -55.14
C LEU A 92 0.86 0.55 -54.22
N LEU A 93 0.93 -0.63 -53.59
CA LEU A 93 0.14 -0.92 -52.41
C LEU A 93 0.61 0.03 -51.32
N GLY A 94 -0.12 1.14 -51.16
CA GLY A 94 0.02 2.06 -50.03
C GLY A 94 -0.21 1.29 -48.74
N THR A 95 0.86 0.76 -48.18
CA THR A 95 0.91 0.25 -46.82
C THR A 95 0.85 1.49 -45.93
N GLY A 96 -0.37 1.91 -45.63
CA GLY A 96 -0.62 2.87 -44.56
C GLY A 96 0.04 2.32 -43.32
N CYS A 97 1.14 2.94 -42.91
CA CYS A 97 1.77 2.69 -41.62
C CYS A 97 0.76 3.14 -40.56
N VAL A 98 -0.07 2.20 -40.11
CA VAL A 98 -0.83 2.38 -38.88
C VAL A 98 0.22 2.47 -37.78
N ALA A 99 0.47 3.68 -37.30
CA ALA A 99 1.34 3.88 -36.15
C ALA A 99 0.84 2.97 -35.02
N PRO A 100 1.72 2.22 -34.34
CA PRO A 100 1.30 1.41 -33.21
C PRO A 100 0.56 2.30 -32.20
N PRO A 101 -0.51 1.81 -31.56
CA PRO A 101 -1.20 2.57 -30.53
C PRO A 101 -0.14 3.05 -29.53
N SER A 102 -0.11 4.36 -29.30
CA SER A 102 0.78 4.94 -28.29
C SER A 102 0.56 4.18 -26.98
N PRO A 103 1.63 3.72 -26.30
CA PRO A 103 1.46 3.09 -25.00
C PRO A 103 0.67 4.06 -24.13
N LEU A 104 -0.43 3.58 -23.53
CA LEU A 104 -1.26 4.35 -22.60
C LEU A 104 -0.33 5.12 -21.68
N ARG A 105 -0.36 6.45 -21.76
CA ARG A 105 0.47 7.31 -20.91
C ARG A 105 0.19 6.87 -19.47
N PRO A 106 1.21 6.54 -18.66
CA PRO A 106 0.99 6.27 -17.25
C PRO A 106 0.15 7.42 -16.68
N PRO A 107 -0.81 7.15 -15.78
CA PRO A 107 -1.58 8.24 -15.17
C PRO A 107 -0.60 9.27 -14.60
N ASP A 108 -0.90 10.56 -14.78
CA ASP A 108 -0.15 11.65 -14.17
C ASP A 108 -0.38 11.56 -12.65
N LEU A 109 0.52 10.84 -11.98
CA LEU A 109 0.46 10.59 -10.54
C LEU A 109 1.16 11.72 -9.79
N PRO A 110 0.67 12.11 -8.61
CA PRO A 110 1.23 13.23 -7.86
C PRO A 110 2.66 12.91 -7.38
N VAL A 111 3.47 13.96 -7.23
CA VAL A 111 4.84 13.87 -6.72
C VAL A 111 4.94 14.65 -5.41
N CYS A 112 5.44 14.01 -4.36
CA CYS A 112 5.80 14.64 -3.09
C CYS A 112 7.33 14.77 -3.03
N ARG A 113 7.82 15.98 -2.72
CA ARG A 113 9.25 16.25 -2.51
C ARG A 113 9.59 16.01 -1.04
N CYS A 114 10.49 15.07 -0.79
CA CYS A 114 10.95 14.69 0.53
C CYS A 114 12.32 15.32 0.77
N ARG A 115 12.39 16.37 1.58
CA ARG A 115 13.65 17.08 1.84
C ARG A 115 14.48 16.39 2.92
N ARG A 116 15.80 16.41 2.72
CA ARG A 116 16.74 15.87 3.70
C ARG A 116 16.88 16.81 4.89
N VAL A 117 16.85 16.25 6.09
CA VAL A 117 17.14 16.97 7.33
C VAL A 117 18.55 16.71 7.84
N THR A 118 19.08 17.66 8.61
CA THR A 118 20.47 17.65 9.11
C THR A 118 20.66 16.86 10.39
N ARG A 119 19.58 16.54 11.10
CA ARG A 119 19.54 15.72 12.32
C ARG A 119 18.26 14.89 12.35
N ASP A 120 18.21 13.91 13.25
CA ASP A 120 16.97 13.19 13.50
C ASP A 120 15.91 14.11 14.13
N LEU A 121 14.64 13.87 13.78
CA LEU A 121 13.50 14.61 14.32
C LEU A 121 13.17 14.08 15.72
N VAL A 122 12.76 14.99 16.60
CA VAL A 122 12.14 14.61 17.87
C VAL A 122 10.64 14.53 17.63
N LEU A 123 10.07 13.33 17.77
CA LEU A 123 8.62 13.14 17.62
C LEU A 123 7.92 13.49 18.93
N SER A 124 6.82 14.24 18.85
CA SER A 124 5.98 14.61 19.99
C SER A 124 4.50 14.27 19.78
N GLY A 125 4.18 13.76 18.59
CA GLY A 125 2.84 13.57 18.07
C GLY A 125 2.21 14.86 17.56
N ARG A 126 2.83 16.03 17.77
CA ARG A 126 2.29 17.36 17.42
C ARG A 126 2.91 17.95 16.16
N ALA A 127 3.94 17.32 15.60
CA ALA A 127 4.74 17.87 14.50
C ALA A 127 5.28 19.28 14.79
N ASP A 128 5.73 19.51 16.03
CA ASP A 128 6.24 20.81 16.51
C ASP A 128 7.78 20.94 16.45
N ASP A 129 8.51 19.88 16.07
CA ASP A 129 9.92 20.01 15.68
C ASP A 129 10.04 21.03 14.52
N PRO A 130 10.85 22.10 14.68
CA PRO A 130 10.98 23.15 13.66
C PRO A 130 11.37 22.65 12.27
N LEU A 131 12.02 21.48 12.16
CA LEU A 131 12.39 20.88 10.87
C LEU A 131 11.17 20.58 10.00
N TRP A 132 9.99 20.30 10.58
CA TRP A 132 8.76 20.08 9.82
C TRP A 132 8.36 21.23 8.91
N ARG A 133 8.79 22.47 9.22
CA ARG A 133 8.55 23.65 8.39
C ARG A 133 9.26 23.59 7.03
N GLN A 134 10.25 22.70 6.89
CA GLN A 134 10.96 22.49 5.64
C GLN A 134 10.15 21.64 4.65
N ALA A 135 9.17 20.88 5.12
CA ALA A 135 8.31 20.05 4.27
C ALA A 135 7.10 20.83 3.77
N GLU A 136 6.83 20.71 2.47
CA GLU A 136 5.58 21.14 1.87
C GLU A 136 4.48 20.13 2.25
N PRO A 137 3.36 20.58 2.85
CA PRO A 137 2.28 19.66 3.19
C PRO A 137 1.57 19.18 1.93
N VAL A 138 1.24 17.89 1.89
CA VAL A 138 0.33 17.31 0.90
C VAL A 138 -1.06 17.14 1.53
N ALA A 139 -2.10 17.43 0.77
CA ALA A 139 -3.48 17.20 1.21
C ALA A 139 -3.95 15.80 0.82
N LEU A 140 -4.76 15.19 1.68
CA LEU A 140 -5.48 13.95 1.39
C LEU A 140 -6.95 14.29 1.13
N GLY A 141 -7.54 13.62 0.14
CA GLY A 141 -8.95 13.78 -0.24
C GLY A 141 -9.58 12.43 -0.57
N SER A 142 -10.77 12.45 -1.17
CA SER A 142 -11.50 11.28 -1.65
C SER A 142 -10.60 10.33 -2.48
N PRO A 143 -10.52 9.03 -2.15
CA PRO A 143 -9.77 8.05 -2.93
C PRO A 143 -10.28 7.87 -4.35
N ILE A 144 -11.53 8.25 -4.62
CA ILE A 144 -12.18 8.08 -5.91
C ILE A 144 -11.70 9.15 -6.90
N ASP A 145 -11.72 10.42 -6.50
CA ASP A 145 -11.52 11.56 -7.39
C ASP A 145 -10.61 12.67 -6.83
N GLY A 146 -10.08 12.51 -5.62
CA GLY A 146 -9.16 13.45 -4.98
C GLY A 146 -9.82 14.72 -4.44
N LYS A 147 -11.15 14.84 -4.52
CA LYS A 147 -11.85 15.99 -3.95
C LYS A 147 -11.69 16.05 -2.42
N PRO A 148 -11.69 17.24 -1.80
CA PRO A 148 -11.65 17.34 -0.34
C PRO A 148 -12.77 16.52 0.32
N GLY A 149 -12.43 15.80 1.39
CA GLY A 149 -13.42 15.14 2.25
C GLY A 149 -14.01 16.11 3.28
N ARG A 150 -14.82 15.60 4.21
CA ARG A 150 -15.43 16.40 5.29
C ARG A 150 -14.38 17.08 6.16
N TYR A 151 -13.31 16.37 6.49
CA TYR A 151 -12.24 16.86 7.34
C TYR A 151 -10.96 17.08 6.57
N ARG A 152 -10.34 18.24 6.77
CA ARG A 152 -9.03 18.48 6.21
C ARG A 152 -8.03 17.52 6.85
N THR A 153 -7.35 16.78 5.99
CA THR A 153 -6.26 15.88 6.37
C THR A 153 -5.04 16.22 5.54
N THR A 154 -3.91 16.42 6.19
CA THR A 154 -2.63 16.72 5.51
C THR A 154 -1.52 15.82 6.02
N ALA A 155 -0.49 15.64 5.21
CA ALA A 155 0.73 14.96 5.61
C ALA A 155 1.97 15.77 5.22
N ARG A 156 3.06 15.62 5.96
CA ARG A 156 4.39 16.15 5.66
C ARG A 156 5.39 15.01 5.65
N LEU A 157 6.38 15.10 4.76
CA LEU A 157 7.41 14.07 4.59
C LEU A 157 8.79 14.72 4.58
N LEU A 158 9.69 14.16 5.38
CA LEU A 158 11.11 14.50 5.47
C LEU A 158 11.91 13.22 5.55
N TYR A 159 13.20 13.28 5.30
CA TYR A 159 14.07 12.12 5.52
C TYR A 159 15.41 12.51 6.11
N GLY A 160 15.95 11.65 6.96
CA GLY A 160 17.26 11.81 7.57
C GLY A 160 18.29 10.84 7.03
N GLY A 161 19.37 10.63 7.79
CA GLY A 161 20.35 9.59 7.49
C GLY A 161 19.87 8.16 7.81
N ARG A 162 18.81 8.02 8.62
CA ARG A 162 18.36 6.72 9.13
C ARG A 162 16.87 6.44 8.95
N HIS A 163 16.05 7.48 8.88
CA HIS A 163 14.60 7.35 8.88
C HIS A 163 13.96 8.14 7.74
N LEU A 164 12.86 7.59 7.22
CA LEU A 164 11.81 8.37 6.57
C LEU A 164 10.85 8.88 7.66
N TYR A 165 10.60 10.18 7.67
CA TYR A 165 9.69 10.82 8.62
C TYR A 165 8.38 11.18 7.92
N ILE A 166 7.25 10.83 8.54
CA ILE A 166 5.91 11.17 8.05
C ILE A 166 5.11 11.74 9.22
N ALA A 167 4.52 12.93 9.03
CA ALA A 167 3.62 13.54 10.00
C ALA A 167 2.25 13.76 9.37
N PHE A 168 1.21 13.19 9.96
CA PHE A 168 -0.19 13.41 9.62
C PHE A 168 -0.81 14.45 10.56
N ASP A 169 -1.69 15.30 10.01
CA ASP A 169 -2.55 16.21 10.75
C ASP A 169 -3.99 16.04 10.23
N CYS A 170 -4.87 15.55 11.10
CA CYS A 170 -6.23 15.14 10.79
C CYS A 170 -7.20 16.01 11.59
N GLU A 171 -8.02 16.81 10.92
CA GLU A 171 -9.19 17.42 11.56
C GLU A 171 -10.22 16.33 11.86
N ASP A 172 -10.88 16.43 13.02
CA ASP A 172 -11.88 15.46 13.45
C ASP A 172 -12.67 16.04 14.64
N ASP A 173 -13.99 15.84 14.67
CA ASP A 173 -14.85 16.28 15.77
C ASP A 173 -15.19 15.16 16.79
N TYR A 174 -14.87 13.91 16.44
CA TYR A 174 -15.10 12.74 17.25
C TYR A 174 -14.06 11.66 16.93
N ILE A 175 -13.05 11.56 17.77
CA ILE A 175 -11.90 10.66 17.58
C ILE A 175 -12.06 9.46 18.49
N TRP A 176 -11.93 8.25 17.98
CA TRP A 176 -12.03 7.05 18.81
C TRP A 176 -11.12 5.91 18.35
N GLY A 177 -11.01 4.92 19.22
CA GLY A 177 -10.31 3.66 18.99
C GLY A 177 -10.32 2.83 20.26
N ALA A 178 -10.47 1.52 20.15
CA ALA A 178 -10.44 0.60 21.29
C ALA A 178 -9.27 -0.38 21.19
N LEU A 179 -8.76 -0.63 19.99
CA LEU A 179 -7.62 -1.51 19.76
C LEU A 179 -6.34 -0.84 20.25
N ASP A 180 -5.63 -1.51 21.17
CA ASP A 180 -4.41 -1.02 21.81
C ASP A 180 -3.20 -1.96 21.67
N ARG A 181 -3.39 -3.10 21.01
CA ARG A 181 -2.34 -4.09 20.78
C ARG A 181 -1.71 -3.89 19.42
N ARG A 182 -0.38 -3.95 19.37
CA ARG A 182 0.36 -4.01 18.11
C ARG A 182 -0.19 -5.13 17.22
N ASP A 183 -0.28 -4.84 15.93
CA ASP A 183 -0.78 -5.70 14.86
C ASP A 183 -2.28 -6.06 14.99
N ALA A 184 -3.03 -5.34 15.83
CA ALA A 184 -4.48 -5.39 15.82
C ALA A 184 -5.05 -4.80 14.52
N PRO A 185 -6.27 -5.18 14.11
CA PRO A 185 -6.88 -4.75 12.85
C PRO A 185 -7.41 -3.31 12.91
N ILE A 186 -6.53 -2.34 13.14
CA ILE A 186 -6.89 -0.92 13.37
C ILE A 186 -7.54 -0.24 12.16
N TRP A 187 -7.45 -0.84 10.97
CA TRP A 187 -8.20 -0.39 9.77
C TRP A 187 -9.73 -0.55 9.91
N GLU A 188 -10.19 -1.30 10.91
CA GLU A 188 -11.60 -1.41 11.30
C GLU A 188 -12.06 -0.26 12.21
N GLU A 189 -11.13 0.58 12.68
CA GLU A 189 -11.36 1.79 13.48
C GLU A 189 -10.80 3.03 12.75
N GLU A 190 -10.30 4.02 13.48
CA GLU A 190 -9.61 5.18 12.91
C GLU A 190 -8.11 4.92 12.81
N CYS A 191 -7.53 5.22 11.66
CA CYS A 191 -6.07 5.19 11.48
C CYS A 191 -5.61 6.06 10.31
N VAL A 192 -4.33 6.42 10.35
CA VAL A 192 -3.57 6.89 9.19
C VAL A 192 -2.67 5.78 8.71
N GLU A 193 -2.39 5.74 7.40
CA GLU A 193 -1.63 4.66 6.79
C GLU A 193 -0.60 5.21 5.81
N ALA A 194 0.60 4.64 5.82
CA ALA A 194 1.67 4.93 4.87
C ALA A 194 2.03 3.65 4.11
N PHE A 195 1.79 3.64 2.80
CA PHE A 195 2.09 2.50 1.93
C PHE A 195 3.36 2.80 1.14
N LEU A 196 4.43 2.05 1.38
CA LEU A 196 5.77 2.27 0.87
C LEU A 196 6.14 1.19 -0.16
N CYS A 197 6.59 1.61 -1.34
CA CYS A 197 7.12 0.72 -2.38
C CYS A 197 8.45 1.28 -2.90
N PRO A 198 9.56 1.07 -2.16
CA PRO A 198 10.89 1.59 -2.52
C PRO A 198 11.39 1.10 -3.87
N SER A 199 11.11 -0.17 -4.19
CA SER A 199 11.55 -0.80 -5.44
C SER A 199 10.83 -0.26 -6.67
N GLY A 200 9.71 0.45 -6.49
CA GLY A 200 8.78 0.83 -7.57
C GLY A 200 8.03 -0.36 -8.20
N ALA A 201 8.36 -1.59 -7.82
CA ALA A 201 7.69 -2.79 -8.29
C ALA A 201 6.36 -2.96 -7.55
N VAL A 202 5.29 -2.48 -8.18
CA VAL A 202 3.91 -2.46 -7.64
C VAL A 202 3.30 -3.83 -7.30
N ARG A 203 4.07 -4.92 -7.39
CA ARG A 203 3.67 -6.24 -6.91
C ARG A 203 4.05 -6.50 -5.46
N GLN A 204 4.89 -5.65 -4.86
CA GLN A 204 5.24 -5.72 -3.44
C GLN A 204 5.37 -4.34 -2.84
N TYR A 205 4.79 -4.15 -1.66
CA TYR A 205 4.90 -2.91 -0.88
C TYR A 205 4.69 -3.22 0.60
N TYR A 206 4.88 -2.21 1.45
CA TYR A 206 4.76 -2.31 2.89
C TYR A 206 3.75 -1.28 3.37
N GLU A 207 2.92 -1.64 4.33
CA GLU A 207 1.99 -0.72 4.97
C GLU A 207 2.35 -0.56 6.44
N ILE A 208 2.26 0.68 6.91
CA ILE A 208 2.44 1.06 8.31
C ILE A 208 1.24 1.92 8.68
N ASN A 209 0.48 1.47 9.66
CA ASN A 209 -0.77 2.08 10.08
C ASN A 209 -0.62 2.51 11.54
N VAL A 210 -1.14 3.69 11.87
CA VAL A 210 -1.11 4.24 13.24
C VAL A 210 -2.50 4.75 13.60
N SER A 211 -3.04 4.29 14.73
CA SER A 211 -4.33 4.74 15.27
C SER A 211 -4.18 5.98 16.16
N PRO A 212 -5.28 6.69 16.51
CA PRO A 212 -5.28 7.74 17.51
C PRO A 212 -4.80 7.32 18.91
N ARG A 213 -4.75 6.01 19.20
CA ARG A 213 -4.18 5.45 20.44
C ARG A 213 -2.67 5.16 20.35
N ASN A 214 -2.03 5.59 19.27
CA ASN A 214 -0.66 5.21 18.93
C ASN A 214 -0.49 3.68 18.80
N THR A 215 -1.55 2.97 18.41
CA THR A 215 -1.46 1.54 18.11
C THR A 215 -0.98 1.36 16.69
N VAL A 216 -0.01 0.46 16.52
CA VAL A 216 0.64 0.22 15.23
C VAL A 216 0.20 -1.11 14.65
N PHE A 217 -0.03 -1.12 13.35
CA PHE A 217 -0.04 -2.32 12.54
C PHE A 217 0.94 -2.13 11.38
N ASP A 218 1.73 -3.15 11.07
CA ASP A 218 2.52 -3.16 9.84
C ASP A 218 2.51 -4.52 9.13
N ALA A 219 2.60 -4.48 7.81
CA ALA A 219 2.62 -5.68 6.99
C ALA A 219 3.41 -5.47 5.69
N ALA A 220 3.95 -6.57 5.17
CA ALA A 220 4.37 -6.64 3.78
C ALA A 220 3.24 -7.20 2.92
N ILE A 221 2.98 -6.62 1.76
CA ILE A 221 1.91 -7.02 0.86
C ILE A 221 2.49 -7.59 -0.42
N LEU A 222 2.05 -8.78 -0.80
CA LEU A 222 2.23 -9.34 -2.14
C LEU A 222 0.95 -9.09 -2.94
N ASN A 223 1.04 -8.34 -4.04
CA ASN A 223 -0.10 -7.93 -4.82
C ASN A 223 -0.07 -8.54 -6.22
N ALA A 224 -0.99 -9.47 -6.47
CA ALA A 224 -1.19 -10.10 -7.77
C ALA A 224 -2.39 -9.50 -8.54
N ARG A 225 -2.95 -8.38 -8.08
CA ARG A 225 -4.11 -7.76 -8.70
C ARG A 225 -3.76 -7.09 -10.02
N SER A 226 -4.71 -7.12 -10.94
CA SER A 226 -4.63 -6.48 -12.24
C SER A 226 -4.76 -4.96 -12.10
N ALA A 227 -3.84 -4.22 -12.75
CA ALA A 227 -3.92 -2.76 -12.78
C ALA A 227 -5.08 -2.23 -13.62
N ALA A 228 -5.60 -3.03 -14.55
CA ALA A 228 -6.65 -2.61 -15.48
C ALA A 228 -8.01 -2.44 -14.78
N ASP A 229 -8.34 -3.34 -13.86
CA ASP A 229 -9.68 -3.43 -13.25
C ASP A 229 -9.63 -3.68 -11.73
N GLY A 230 -8.45 -3.92 -11.14
CA GLY A 230 -8.31 -4.28 -9.73
C GLY A 230 -8.76 -5.71 -9.41
N SER A 231 -9.00 -6.56 -10.41
CA SER A 231 -9.34 -7.97 -10.20
C SER A 231 -8.15 -8.77 -9.66
N GLY A 232 -8.41 -9.93 -9.06
CA GLY A 232 -7.39 -10.78 -8.42
C GLY A 232 -7.33 -10.59 -6.91
N ALA A 233 -6.24 -11.07 -6.31
CA ALA A 233 -6.04 -11.02 -4.86
C ALA A 233 -4.68 -10.40 -4.50
N PHE A 234 -4.61 -9.85 -3.29
CA PHE A 234 -3.37 -9.57 -2.61
C PHE A 234 -3.26 -10.47 -1.38
N GLN A 235 -2.05 -10.66 -0.88
CA GLN A 235 -1.76 -11.41 0.33
C GLN A 235 -1.00 -10.50 1.29
N GLY A 236 -1.55 -10.31 2.48
CA GLY A 236 -0.83 -9.70 3.60
C GLY A 236 0.08 -10.71 4.28
N LEU A 237 1.34 -10.33 4.48
CA LEU A 237 2.33 -11.05 5.27
C LEU A 237 2.45 -10.37 6.63
N TRP A 238 1.49 -10.64 7.52
CA TRP A 238 1.39 -10.00 8.84
C TRP A 238 2.49 -10.40 9.84
N GLY A 239 3.42 -11.28 9.45
CA GLY A 239 4.62 -11.57 10.24
C GLY A 239 5.77 -10.61 9.98
N TYR A 240 5.62 -9.67 9.04
CA TYR A 240 6.55 -8.56 8.89
C TYR A 240 6.42 -7.62 10.10
N THR A 241 7.54 -7.10 10.57
CA THR A 241 7.59 -6.09 11.64
C THR A 241 8.61 -5.03 11.22
N CYS A 242 8.21 -3.76 11.22
CA CYS A 242 9.12 -2.65 10.98
C CYS A 242 9.97 -2.39 12.23
N GLU A 243 11.05 -3.15 12.38
CA GLU A 243 11.94 -3.07 13.54
C GLU A 243 12.45 -1.64 13.77
N GLY A 244 12.38 -1.15 15.01
CA GLY A 244 12.83 0.20 15.36
C GLY A 244 11.94 1.34 14.86
N LEU A 245 10.74 1.06 14.32
CA LEU A 245 9.72 2.08 14.06
C LEU A 245 9.40 2.86 15.35
N MET A 246 9.45 4.19 15.26
CA MET A 246 9.03 5.08 16.33
C MET A 246 7.78 5.84 15.88
N THR A 247 6.77 5.89 16.74
CA THR A 247 5.53 6.63 16.47
C THR A 247 5.10 7.41 17.70
N GLU A 248 4.58 8.62 17.47
CA GLU A 248 3.97 9.46 18.50
C GLU A 248 2.66 10.02 18.00
N VAL A 249 1.68 10.16 18.90
CA VAL A 249 0.34 10.64 18.56
C VAL A 249 -0.09 11.72 19.55
N HIS A 250 -0.72 12.77 19.02
CA HIS A 250 -1.36 13.78 19.83
C HIS A 250 -2.83 13.96 19.44
N VAL A 251 -3.72 13.77 20.42
CA VAL A 251 -5.15 14.03 20.28
C VAL A 251 -5.48 15.41 20.85
N ARG A 252 -6.12 16.26 20.03
CA ARG A 252 -6.60 17.59 20.45
C ARG A 252 -8.03 17.47 20.97
N GLY A 253 -8.17 16.90 22.16
CA GLY A 253 -9.45 16.56 22.78
C GLY A 253 -9.28 15.31 23.67
N LEU A 254 -10.34 14.52 23.77
CA LEU A 254 -10.34 13.23 24.46
C LEU A 254 -10.89 12.15 23.52
N LEU A 255 -10.29 10.95 23.58
CA LEU A 255 -10.75 9.81 22.78
C LEU A 255 -12.13 9.33 23.26
N GLY A 256 -13.02 9.06 22.31
CA GLY A 256 -14.39 8.62 22.58
C GLY A 256 -15.32 9.72 23.09
N GLU A 257 -14.85 10.98 23.12
CA GLU A 257 -15.65 12.13 23.55
C GLU A 257 -15.91 13.09 22.40
N LYS A 258 -17.07 13.75 22.42
CA LYS A 258 -17.41 14.79 21.45
C LYS A 258 -16.61 16.07 21.70
N GLY A 259 -16.37 16.84 20.64
CA GLY A 259 -15.71 18.14 20.74
C GLY A 259 -14.19 18.08 20.62
N ALA A 260 -13.67 16.96 20.13
CA ALA A 260 -12.31 16.91 19.62
C ALA A 260 -12.12 17.92 18.48
N ARG A 261 -10.88 18.33 18.24
CA ARG A 261 -10.49 19.22 17.13
C ARG A 261 -9.53 18.55 16.15
N GLY A 262 -9.41 17.24 16.23
CA GLY A 262 -8.49 16.46 15.43
C GLY A 262 -7.34 15.85 16.22
N TRP A 263 -6.51 15.11 15.49
CA TRP A 263 -5.33 14.44 16.01
C TRP A 263 -4.21 14.51 14.98
N SER A 264 -3.01 14.21 15.45
CA SER A 264 -1.82 14.13 14.61
C SER A 264 -1.01 12.91 15.00
N ALA A 265 -0.32 12.35 14.01
CA ALA A 265 0.54 11.19 14.18
C ALA A 265 1.86 11.43 13.48
N GLU A 266 2.95 11.10 14.13
CA GLU A 266 4.30 11.15 13.58
C GLU A 266 4.88 9.75 13.53
N MET A 267 5.57 9.44 12.43
CA MET A 267 6.27 8.19 12.21
C MET A 267 7.72 8.50 11.86
N ALA A 268 8.67 7.80 12.48
CA ALA A 268 10.05 7.70 12.03
C ALA A 268 10.34 6.25 11.65
N ILE A 269 10.39 6.00 10.35
CA ILE A 269 10.43 4.67 9.75
C ILE A 269 11.89 4.36 9.37
N PRO A 270 12.57 3.40 10.04
CA PRO A 270 13.96 3.12 9.76
C PRO A 270 14.16 2.50 8.38
N PHE A 271 15.09 3.05 7.59
CA PHE A 271 15.42 2.49 6.27
C PHE A 271 15.93 1.04 6.36
N ALA A 272 16.62 0.70 7.46
CA ALA A 272 17.06 -0.66 7.78
C ALA A 272 15.93 -1.70 7.80
N SER A 273 14.70 -1.25 8.08
CA SER A 273 13.54 -2.11 8.27
C SER A 273 12.60 -2.12 7.07
N ILE A 274 12.91 -1.37 6.01
CA ILE A 274 12.12 -1.34 4.77
C ILE A 274 12.84 -2.20 3.72
N PRO A 275 12.34 -3.39 3.38
CA PRO A 275 13.00 -4.20 2.37
C PRO A 275 12.93 -3.55 0.98
N GLY A 276 14.06 -3.52 0.28
CA GLY A 276 14.25 -2.76 -0.96
C GLY A 276 14.83 -1.35 -0.77
N ALA A 277 15.00 -0.87 0.46
CA ALA A 277 15.83 0.31 0.76
C ALA A 277 17.30 -0.05 1.05
N ASP A 278 17.65 -1.34 1.03
CA ASP A 278 18.98 -1.91 1.33
C ASP A 278 19.58 -1.42 2.67
N GLY A 279 18.72 -0.97 3.59
CA GLY A 279 19.10 -0.37 4.86
C GLY A 279 19.81 0.98 4.77
N LEU A 280 19.81 1.61 3.59
CA LEU A 280 20.47 2.88 3.34
C LEU A 280 19.44 4.00 3.16
N ALA A 281 19.81 5.20 3.60
CA ALA A 281 19.07 6.38 3.24
C ALA A 281 19.11 6.59 1.72
N PRO A 282 17.98 6.93 1.09
CA PRO A 282 17.93 7.30 -0.32
C PRO A 282 18.87 8.48 -0.62
N LYS A 283 19.38 8.52 -1.84
CA LYS A 283 20.16 9.63 -2.37
C LYS A 283 19.23 10.68 -2.97
N ALA A 284 19.71 11.92 -3.00
CA ALA A 284 19.04 12.99 -3.73
C ALA A 284 18.78 12.57 -5.19
N GLY A 285 17.54 12.69 -5.63
CA GLY A 285 17.07 12.26 -6.95
C GLY A 285 16.43 10.88 -6.98
N ASP A 286 16.58 10.05 -5.94
CA ASP A 286 15.91 8.75 -5.87
C ASP A 286 14.39 8.92 -5.87
N LEU A 287 13.69 7.91 -6.40
CA LEU A 287 12.24 7.88 -6.52
C LEU A 287 11.67 6.61 -5.90
N TRP A 288 10.76 6.78 -4.95
CA TRP A 288 9.94 5.69 -4.43
C TRP A 288 8.49 5.85 -4.85
N ARG A 289 7.75 4.74 -4.87
CA ARG A 289 6.29 4.78 -4.94
C ARG A 289 5.74 4.84 -3.52
N ILE A 290 4.82 5.77 -3.25
CA ILE A 290 4.18 5.92 -1.94
C ILE A 290 2.70 6.28 -2.08
N ASN A 291 1.88 5.89 -1.11
CA ASN A 291 0.62 6.58 -0.86
C ASN A 291 0.36 6.74 0.63
N LEU A 292 -0.48 7.71 0.95
CA LEU A 292 -0.83 8.09 2.31
C LEU A 292 -2.34 8.08 2.42
N TYR A 293 -2.85 7.47 3.48
CA TYR A 293 -4.28 7.27 3.66
C TYR A 293 -4.72 7.70 5.06
N ARG A 294 -6.02 7.97 5.19
CA ARG A 294 -6.71 8.04 6.48
C ARG A 294 -8.03 7.31 6.32
N ILE A 295 -8.34 6.49 7.33
CA ILE A 295 -9.66 5.92 7.56
C ILE A 295 -10.26 6.68 8.73
N ASP A 296 -11.37 7.36 8.49
CA ASP A 296 -12.22 7.96 9.51
C ASP A 296 -13.48 7.10 9.66
N ARG A 297 -13.78 6.61 10.88
CA ARG A 297 -14.88 5.68 11.13
C ARG A 297 -15.80 6.14 12.25
N PRO A 298 -16.46 7.30 12.13
CA PRO A 298 -17.36 7.78 13.18
C PRO A 298 -18.53 6.80 13.35
N SER A 299 -18.77 6.28 14.56
CA SER A 299 -19.95 5.44 14.84
C SER A 299 -21.08 6.30 15.44
N PRO A 300 -22.34 6.21 14.94
CA PRO A 300 -22.90 5.23 14.01
C PRO A 300 -22.90 5.68 12.52
N ALA A 301 -22.10 6.68 12.15
CA ALA A 301 -22.03 7.18 10.78
C ALA A 301 -21.24 6.25 9.85
N ALA A 302 -21.32 6.52 8.55
CA ALA A 302 -20.56 5.76 7.56
C ALA A 302 -19.07 6.14 7.64
N PRO A 303 -18.15 5.19 7.40
CA PRO A 303 -16.73 5.49 7.25
C PRO A 303 -16.47 6.48 6.11
N GLU A 304 -15.50 7.36 6.31
CA GLU A 304 -14.93 8.21 5.27
C GLU A 304 -13.46 7.84 5.04
N PHE A 305 -13.10 7.74 3.77
CA PHE A 305 -11.78 7.32 3.33
C PHE A 305 -11.06 8.49 2.69
N TYR A 306 -9.76 8.57 2.92
CA TYR A 306 -8.91 9.62 2.37
C TYR A 306 -7.65 9.01 1.74
N ALA A 307 -7.14 9.62 0.67
CA ALA A 307 -5.91 9.26 -0.01
C ALA A 307 -5.19 10.51 -0.50
N TRP A 308 -3.86 10.51 -0.48
CA TRP A 308 -3.06 11.56 -1.11
C TRP A 308 -3.09 11.41 -2.64
N SER A 309 -2.75 10.23 -3.15
CA SER A 309 -2.91 9.89 -4.56
C SER A 309 -4.22 9.12 -4.76
N PRO A 310 -5.21 9.66 -5.52
CA PRO A 310 -6.49 8.98 -5.73
C PRO A 310 -6.32 7.63 -6.42
N THR A 311 -6.90 6.59 -5.82
CA THR A 311 -6.87 5.22 -6.33
C THR A 311 -7.96 4.94 -7.36
N GLY A 312 -8.94 5.83 -7.52
CA GLY A 312 -10.08 5.69 -8.41
C GLY A 312 -11.24 4.86 -7.85
N ALA A 313 -11.15 4.42 -6.59
CA ALA A 313 -12.15 3.62 -5.89
C ALA A 313 -11.93 3.68 -4.37
N ASN A 314 -12.89 3.23 -3.55
CA ASN A 314 -12.65 3.00 -2.12
C ASN A 314 -11.88 1.68 -1.90
N ASP A 315 -10.65 1.64 -2.42
CA ASP A 315 -9.74 0.50 -2.40
C ASP A 315 -8.29 1.02 -2.38
N TYR A 316 -7.59 0.79 -1.28
CA TYR A 316 -6.22 1.27 -1.07
C TYR A 316 -5.15 0.35 -1.69
N HIS A 317 -5.45 -0.94 -1.87
CA HIS A 317 -4.49 -1.93 -2.37
C HIS A 317 -4.36 -1.91 -3.91
N ARG A 318 -4.22 -0.70 -4.47
CA ARG A 318 -4.00 -0.39 -5.90
C ARG A 318 -2.63 0.29 -6.10
N PRO A 319 -1.51 -0.43 -5.92
CA PRO A 319 -0.15 0.14 -5.92
C PRO A 319 0.27 0.81 -7.23
N TRP A 320 -0.37 0.47 -8.36
CA TRP A 320 -0.20 1.21 -9.62
C TRP A 320 -0.69 2.68 -9.55
N ARG A 321 -1.47 3.04 -8.52
CA ARG A 321 -1.96 4.40 -8.24
C ARG A 321 -1.16 5.13 -7.16
N PHE A 322 -0.14 4.53 -6.57
CA PHE A 322 0.74 5.24 -5.63
C PHE A 322 1.41 6.41 -6.32
N GLY A 323 1.51 7.56 -5.64
CA GLY A 323 2.27 8.69 -6.15
C GLY A 323 3.78 8.43 -6.09
N TRP A 324 4.55 9.47 -6.37
CA TRP A 324 6.01 9.45 -6.34
C TRP A 324 6.54 10.23 -5.14
N LEU A 325 7.42 9.61 -4.35
CA LEU A 325 8.24 10.30 -3.37
C LEU A 325 9.60 10.58 -4.00
N ARG A 326 9.94 11.86 -4.18
CA ARG A 326 11.23 12.28 -4.71
C ARG A 326 12.11 12.79 -3.58
N PHE A 327 13.26 12.16 -3.37
CA PHE A 327 14.22 12.58 -2.36
C PHE A 327 15.07 13.75 -2.88
N GLU A 328 15.26 14.79 -2.05
CA GLU A 328 16.04 16.00 -2.36
C GLU A 328 17.30 16.13 -1.51
#